data_AF-A0A931VLE1-F1
#
_entry.id   AF-A0A931VLE1-F1
#
_cell.length_a   1.000
_cell.length_b   1.000
_cell.length_c   1.000
_cell.angle_alpha   90.00
_cell.angle_beta   90.00
_cell.angle_gamma   90.00
#
_symmetry.space_group_name_H-M   'P 1'
#
loop_
_entity.id
_entity.type
_entity.pdbx_description
1 polymer ?
#
loop_
_entity_poly.entity_id
_entity_poly.type
_entity_poly.pdbx_seq_one_letter_code
_entity_poly.pdbx_strand_id
1 'polypeptide(L)'
;MGISTENVTITIMGKPYLVPKDKLLYVFQDLEMLRTRNKFCWNGECKNCAISFRETSDSPVVITERACQTTATEGLCVVDMPGEFYLTR
;
A
#
# COMPACT_ATOMS: atom_id res chain seq x y z
N MET A 1 -17.39 -14.40 -5.87
CA MET A 1 -16.40 -13.55 -5.20
C MET A 1 -16.98 -12.16 -5.09
N GLY A 2 -17.31 -11.70 -3.88
CA GLY A 2 -17.84 -10.36 -3.65
C GLY A 2 -16.72 -9.34 -3.81
N ILE A 3 -16.87 -8.45 -4.78
CA ILE A 3 -15.96 -7.32 -4.96
C ILE A 3 -16.28 -6.37 -3.80
N SER A 4 -15.32 -6.09 -2.92
CA SER A 4 -15.49 -5.06 -1.89
C SER A 4 -15.70 -3.73 -2.62
N THR A 5 -16.93 -3.23 -2.69
CA THR A 5 -17.29 -1.96 -3.34
C THR A 5 -17.00 -0.73 -2.46
N GLU A 6 -16.32 -0.93 -1.33
CA GLU A 6 -15.97 0.14 -0.39
C GLU A 6 -14.63 0.74 -0.80
N ASN A 7 -14.64 2.02 -1.17
CA ASN A 7 -13.41 2.81 -1.34
C ASN A 7 -13.08 3.54 -0.05
N VAL A 8 -11.79 3.69 0.22
CA VAL A 8 -11.25 4.42 1.37
C VAL A 8 -10.23 5.46 0.90
N THR A 9 -10.11 6.54 1.65
CA THR A 9 -9.07 7.55 1.42
C THR A 9 -7.83 7.19 2.20
N ILE A 10 -6.72 7.02 1.50
CA ILE A 10 -5.39 6.82 2.09
C ILE A 10 -4.44 7.92 1.62
N THR A 11 -3.35 8.12 2.34
CA THR A 11 -2.26 9.02 1.94
C THR A 11 -1.03 8.18 1.60
N ILE A 12 -0.45 8.38 0.41
CA ILE A 12 0.80 7.73 0.00
C ILE A 12 1.84 8.82 -0.25
N MET A 13 2.93 8.82 0.52
CA MET A 13 4.03 9.80 0.39
C MET A 13 3.52 11.26 0.37
N GLY A 14 2.56 11.57 1.24
CA GLY A 14 1.97 12.90 1.37
C GLY A 14 0.90 13.27 0.33
N LYS A 15 0.55 12.36 -0.59
CA LYS A 15 -0.54 12.57 -1.57
C LYS A 15 -1.77 11.71 -1.24
N PRO A 16 -2.99 12.28 -1.22
CA PRO A 16 -4.20 11.51 -0.97
C PRO A 16 -4.64 10.71 -2.21
N TYR A 17 -5.15 9.50 -1.99
CA TYR A 17 -5.71 8.61 -3.02
C TYR A 17 -7.02 7.99 -2.52
N LEU A 18 -8.01 7.91 -3.41
CA LEU A 18 -9.23 7.14 -3.18
C LEU A 18 -9.03 5.75 -3.81
N VAL A 19 -9.01 4.71 -2.99
CA VAL A 19 -8.63 3.35 -3.40
C VAL A 19 -9.64 2.33 -2.89
N PRO A 20 -9.78 1.15 -3.53
CA PRO A 20 -10.58 0.08 -2.96
C PRO A 20 -10.00 -0.41 -1.63
N LYS A 21 -10.88 -0.82 -0.72
CA LYS A 21 -10.52 -1.46 0.55
C LYS A 21 -10.01 -2.88 0.31
N ASP A 22 -8.75 -2.96 -0.13
CA ASP A 22 -8.06 -4.20 -0.47
C ASP A 22 -6.63 -4.20 0.11
N LYS A 23 -5.85 -5.28 -0.13
CA LYS A 23 -4.44 -5.33 0.24
C LYS A 23 -3.67 -4.24 -0.48
N LEU A 24 -2.81 -3.56 0.26
CA LEU A 24 -2.05 -2.42 -0.25
C LEU A 24 -1.23 -2.79 -1.49
N LEU A 25 -0.73 -4.02 -1.60
CA LEU A 25 0.00 -4.45 -2.80
C LEU A 25 -0.88 -4.43 -4.08
N TYR A 26 -2.15 -4.82 -3.99
CA TYR A 26 -3.08 -4.72 -5.12
C TYR A 26 -3.44 -3.26 -5.40
N VAL A 27 -3.66 -2.46 -4.36
CA VAL A 27 -3.87 -1.01 -4.51
C VAL A 27 -2.71 -0.35 -5.25
N PHE A 28 -1.46 -0.66 -4.90
CA PHE A 28 -0.28 -0.11 -5.59
C PHE A 28 -0.16 -0.60 -7.04
N GLN A 29 -0.64 -1.82 -7.33
CA GLN A 29 -0.71 -2.35 -8.69
C GLN A 29 -1.73 -1.57 -9.53
N ASP A 30 -2.92 -1.33 -8.99
CA ASP A 30 -4.00 -0.59 -9.66
C ASP A 30 -3.64 0.89 -9.88
N LEU A 31 -2.86 1.47 -8.96
CA LEU A 31 -2.28 2.81 -9.10
C LEU A 31 -1.06 2.86 -10.03
N GLU A 32 -0.70 1.75 -10.68
CA GLU A 32 0.47 1.63 -11.55
C GLU A 32 1.79 2.07 -10.87
N MET A 33 1.91 1.85 -9.56
CA MET A 33 3.11 2.23 -8.78
C MET A 33 4.18 1.13 -8.78
N LEU A 34 3.86 -0.08 -9.26
CA LEU A 34 4.81 -1.20 -9.26
C LEU A 34 5.66 -1.22 -10.53
N ARG A 35 6.99 -1.31 -10.38
CA ARG A 35 7.85 -1.63 -11.52
C ARG A 35 7.46 -2.96 -12.15
N THR A 36 7.46 -3.04 -13.48
CA THR A 36 7.14 -4.28 -14.23
C THR A 36 8.05 -5.45 -13.84
N ARG A 37 9.31 -5.19 -13.48
CA ARG A 37 10.28 -6.21 -13.02
C ARG A 37 10.47 -6.15 -11.50
N ASN A 38 9.38 -6.14 -10.74
CA ASN A 38 9.44 -6.25 -9.28
C ASN A 38 9.63 -7.71 -8.83
N LYS A 39 10.02 -7.90 -7.57
CA LYS A 39 10.25 -9.19 -6.90
C LYS A 39 9.16 -9.52 -5.88
N PHE A 40 7.96 -8.98 -6.04
CA PHE A 40 6.85 -9.24 -5.12
C PHE A 40 6.20 -10.60 -5.44
N CYS A 41 5.69 -11.27 -4.41
CA CYS A 41 5.09 -12.61 -4.53
C CYS A 41 3.57 -12.62 -4.32
N TRP A 42 2.99 -11.52 -3.85
CA TRP A 42 1.58 -11.37 -3.46
C TRP A 42 1.04 -12.34 -2.38
N ASN A 43 1.77 -13.40 -2.04
CA ASN A 43 1.33 -14.46 -1.13
C ASN A 43 1.94 -14.35 0.29
N GLY A 44 2.86 -13.41 0.50
CA GLY A 44 3.52 -13.21 1.80
C GLY A 44 4.74 -14.10 2.07
N GLU A 45 5.14 -14.96 1.12
CA GLU A 45 6.35 -15.78 1.25
C GLU A 45 7.62 -14.92 1.20
N CYS A 46 7.63 -13.89 0.35
CA CYS A 46 8.71 -12.90 0.30
C CYS A 46 8.46 -11.75 1.29
N LYS A 47 9.55 -11.07 1.69
CA LYS A 47 9.50 -9.83 2.50
C LYS A 47 9.77 -8.56 1.68
N ASN A 48 9.79 -8.66 0.35
CA ASN A 48 10.21 -7.55 -0.54
C ASN A 48 9.21 -6.39 -0.57
N CYS A 49 7.93 -6.63 -0.25
CA CYS A 49 6.87 -5.61 -0.25
C CYS A 49 6.65 -4.97 1.15
N ALA A 50 7.64 -5.01 2.04
CA ALA A 50 7.53 -4.36 3.34
C ALA A 50 7.46 -2.84 3.17
N ILE A 51 6.39 -2.22 3.69
CA ILE A 51 6.17 -0.76 3.65
C ILE A 51 6.07 -0.23 5.08
N SER A 52 6.33 1.05 5.27
CA SER A 52 6.10 1.74 6.54
C SER A 52 4.88 2.66 6.43
N PHE A 53 3.97 2.55 7.39
CA PHE A 53 2.75 3.34 7.42
C PHE A 53 2.33 3.70 8.85
N ARG A 54 1.42 4.66 8.95
CA ARG A 54 0.68 5.02 10.16
C ARG A 54 -0.79 4.66 9.92
N GLU A 55 -1.47 4.15 10.94
CA GLU A 55 -2.90 3.82 10.83
C GLU A 55 -3.76 5.08 10.56
N THR A 56 -3.31 6.23 11.08
CA THR A 56 -3.88 7.55 10.80
C THR A 56 -2.73 8.55 10.58
N SER A 57 -2.99 9.67 9.89
CA SER A 57 -1.97 10.71 9.65
C SER A 57 -1.32 11.24 10.93
N ASP A 58 -2.11 11.33 12.00
CA ASP A 58 -1.73 11.93 13.28
C ASP A 58 -1.09 10.93 14.25
N SER A 59 -1.11 9.64 13.91
CA SER A 59 -0.49 8.62 14.76
C SER A 59 1.03 8.81 14.79
N PRO A 60 1.65 8.88 15.98
CA PRO A 60 3.11 8.95 16.11
C PRO A 60 3.78 7.59 15.83
N VAL A 61 3.00 6.51 15.75
CA VAL A 61 3.50 5.15 15.60
C VAL A 61 3.64 4.81 14.13
N VAL A 62 4.85 4.43 13.72
CA VAL A 62 5.13 3.89 12.39
C VAL A 62 5.21 2.38 12.48
N ILE A 63 4.39 1.71 11.69
CA ILE A 63 4.32 0.25 11.57
C ILE A 63 4.98 -0.13 10.25
N THR A 64 5.87 -1.13 10.28
CA THR A 64 6.45 -1.73 9.07
C THR A 64 5.92 -3.13 8.90
N GLU A 65 5.19 -3.38 7.81
CA GLU A 65 4.63 -4.70 7.49
C GLU A 65 4.52 -4.92 5.98
N ARG A 66 4.28 -6.16 5.56
CA ARG A 66 4.14 -6.54 4.14
C ARG A 66 2.86 -5.98 3.54
N ALA A 67 2.97 -5.21 2.46
CA ALA A 67 1.83 -4.64 1.74
C ALA A 67 0.82 -5.68 1.22
N CYS A 68 1.26 -6.91 0.94
CA CYS A 68 0.36 -8.01 0.56
C CYS A 68 -0.50 -8.53 1.74
N GLN A 69 -0.15 -8.20 2.97
CA GLN A 69 -0.86 -8.60 4.18
C GLN A 69 -1.59 -7.42 4.84
N THR A 70 -1.15 -6.19 4.60
CA THR A 70 -1.80 -4.97 5.08
C THR A 70 -2.99 -4.59 4.20
N THR A 71 -4.17 -4.39 4.79
CA THR A 71 -5.38 -3.91 4.10
C THR A 71 -5.44 -2.37 4.16
N ALA A 72 -5.82 -1.71 3.07
CA ALA A 72 -6.09 -0.28 3.04
C ALA A 72 -7.29 0.06 3.93
N THR A 73 -7.15 1.05 4.79
CA THR A 73 -8.22 1.54 5.68
C THR A 73 -8.26 3.07 5.62
N GLU A 74 -9.42 3.64 5.93
CA GLU A 74 -9.60 5.10 5.96
C GLU A 74 -8.54 5.77 6.83
N GLY A 75 -7.89 6.81 6.30
CA GLY A 75 -6.88 7.59 7.01
C GLY A 75 -5.46 6.97 7.04
N LEU A 76 -5.28 5.75 6.50
CA LEU A 76 -3.97 5.10 6.47
C LEU A 76 -2.96 5.97 5.71
N CYS A 77 -1.77 6.13 6.27
CA CYS A 77 -0.72 6.99 5.73
C CYS A 77 0.57 6.21 5.49
N VAL A 78 0.88 5.89 4.24
CA VAL A 78 2.14 5.26 3.82
C VAL A 78 3.23 6.32 3.78
N VAL A 79 4.26 6.14 4.60
CA VAL A 79 5.35 7.09 4.82
C VAL A 79 6.68 6.65 4.22
N ASP A 80 6.85 5.34 3.97
CA ASP A 80 8.00 4.81 3.24
C ASP A 80 7.63 3.49 2.52
N MET A 81 8.33 3.24 1.42
CA MET A 81 8.15 2.04 0.60
C MET A 81 9.44 1.69 -0.17
N PRO A 82 9.64 0.41 -0.54
CA PRO A 82 10.79 -0.04 -1.31
C PRO A 82 10.94 0.66 -2.68
N GLY A 83 12.18 0.71 -3.17
CA GLY A 83 12.54 1.28 -4.49
C GLY A 83 11.72 0.77 -5.67
N GLU A 84 11.21 -0.46 -5.55
CA GLU A 84 10.39 -1.14 -6.56
C GLU A 84 8.96 -0.56 -6.71
N PHE A 85 8.51 0.27 -5.77
CA PHE A 85 7.24 1.02 -5.81
C PHE A 85 7.36 2.44 -6.41
N TYR A 86 8.56 2.88 -6.78
CA TYR A 86 8.75 4.18 -7.43
C TYR A 86 8.84 3.97 -8.94
N LEU A 87 7.68 3.93 -9.60
CA LEU A 87 7.58 4.36 -10.98
C LEU A 87 7.48 5.89 -10.99
N THR A 88 8.63 6.54 -11.16
CA THR A 88 8.70 7.93 -11.60
C THR A 88 8.06 8.02 -12.99
N ARG A 89 6.86 8.60 -13.07
CA ARG A 89 6.55 9.50 -14.18
C ARG A 89 6.84 10.92 -13.73
#